data_AF-A0A328ABY7-F1
#
_entry.id   AF-A0A328ABY7-F1
#
_cell.length_a   1.000
_cell.length_b   1.000
_cell.length_c   1.000
_cell.angle_alpha   90.00
_cell.angle_beta   90.00
_cell.angle_gamma   90.00
#
_symmetry.space_group_name_H-M   'P 1'
#
loop_
_entity.id
_entity.type
_entity.pdbx_description
1 polymer ?
#
loop_
_entity_poly.entity_id
_entity_poly.type
_entity_poly.pdbx_seq_one_letter_code
_entity_poly.pdbx_strand_id
1 'polypeptide(L)'
;MTPVAFLKQMLAAGVDLDTAMAAAEAFERNAQAEHDKLVASLLDRLSVDVRAEQRRAKDRARKAAGKSGIPRNSAETVEAAEPKERSPEPPKENTPIPPLKGGTSPAEAGDLAGEVGSNRHPEKQITDWASEIWDFCPSIARRRSSKADLERALRSALKRGQDLAAVTEGLRAYYASPDARKDNCQFAKGPHVMVRNERWEAYEAEPDPVSQLVEEDPWPRRLLQWERAAYWNSEWGPKPGKPGYRGPPLAELAA
;
A
#
# COMPACT_ATOMS: atom_id res chain seq x y z
N MET A 1 -15.11 30.24 0.87
CA MET A 1 -15.48 31.67 0.91
C MET A 1 -16.87 31.77 1.52
N THR A 2 -17.09 32.61 2.52
CA THR A 2 -18.41 32.71 3.18
C THR A 2 -19.35 33.61 2.37
N PRO A 3 -20.69 33.44 2.49
CA PRO A 3 -21.66 34.32 1.81
C PRO A 3 -21.42 35.80 2.11
N VAL A 4 -21.05 36.12 3.36
CA VAL A 4 -20.71 37.49 3.79
C VAL A 4 -19.46 38.03 3.08
N ALA A 5 -18.43 37.20 2.86
CA ALA A 5 -17.24 37.62 2.12
C ALA A 5 -17.55 37.84 0.63
N PHE A 6 -18.39 37.00 0.04
CA PHE A 6 -18.86 37.15 -1.35
C PHE A 6 -19.69 38.43 -1.54
N LEU A 7 -20.60 38.71 -0.61
CA LEU A 7 -21.40 39.94 -0.64
C LEU A 7 -20.54 41.20 -0.49
N LYS A 8 -19.56 41.21 0.43
CA LYS A 8 -18.59 42.30 0.56
C LYS A 8 -17.79 42.53 -0.72
N GLN A 9 -17.40 41.45 -1.41
CA GLN A 9 -16.68 41.52 -2.68
C GLN A 9 -17.55 42.11 -3.79
N MET A 10 -18.83 41.73 -3.88
CA MET A 10 -19.77 42.27 -4.87
C MET A 10 -20.04 43.76 -4.67
N LEU A 11 -20.27 44.18 -3.42
CA LEU A 11 -20.46 45.60 -3.08
C LEU A 11 -19.20 46.43 -3.37
N ALA A 12 -18.01 45.90 -3.08
CA ALA A 12 -16.75 46.55 -3.43
C ALA A 12 -16.54 46.69 -4.95
N ALA A 13 -17.18 45.83 -5.75
CA ALA A 13 -17.18 45.91 -7.21
C ALA A 13 -18.26 46.87 -7.77
N GLY A 14 -19.01 47.56 -6.92
CA GLY A 14 -20.04 48.53 -7.33
C GLY A 14 -21.36 47.90 -7.76
N VAL A 15 -21.60 46.62 -7.46
CA VAL A 15 -22.90 45.97 -7.69
C VAL A 15 -23.91 46.49 -6.68
N ASP A 16 -25.15 46.73 -7.12
CA ASP A 16 -26.22 47.18 -6.24
C ASP A 16 -26.57 46.12 -5.18
N LEU A 17 -27.10 46.58 -4.03
CA LEU A 17 -27.32 45.72 -2.87
C LEU A 17 -28.31 44.59 -3.16
N ASP A 18 -29.38 44.85 -3.93
CA ASP A 18 -30.41 43.86 -4.24
C ASP A 18 -29.85 42.75 -5.13
N THR A 19 -29.10 43.11 -6.18
CA THR A 19 -28.39 42.15 -7.04
C THR A 19 -27.33 41.38 -6.27
N ALA A 20 -26.57 42.05 -5.39
CA ALA A 20 -25.55 41.40 -4.56
C ALA A 20 -26.17 40.41 -3.56
N MET A 21 -27.32 40.72 -2.97
CA MET A 21 -28.07 39.82 -2.09
C MET A 21 -28.61 38.61 -2.85
N ALA A 22 -29.23 38.82 -4.01
CA ALA A 22 -29.74 37.73 -4.85
C ALA A 22 -28.60 36.79 -5.30
N ALA A 23 -27.43 37.34 -5.65
CA ALA A 23 -26.25 36.56 -5.98
C ALA A 23 -25.70 35.78 -4.78
N ALA A 24 -25.70 36.37 -3.59
CA ALA A 24 -25.27 35.71 -2.36
C ALA A 24 -26.20 34.54 -1.97
N GLU A 25 -27.52 34.69 -2.12
CA GLU A 25 -28.47 33.59 -1.92
C GLU A 25 -28.26 32.46 -2.94
N ALA A 26 -28.04 32.80 -4.21
CA ALA A 26 -27.76 31.81 -5.25
C ALA A 26 -26.45 31.06 -4.96
N PHE A 27 -25.42 31.76 -4.49
CA PHE A 27 -24.17 31.17 -4.04
C PHE A 27 -24.38 30.20 -2.88
N GLU A 28 -25.17 30.58 -1.87
CA GLU A 28 -25.49 29.73 -0.72
C GLU A 28 -26.29 28.48 -1.13
N ARG A 29 -27.31 28.62 -2.00
CA ARG A 29 -28.05 27.47 -2.54
C ARG A 29 -27.14 26.50 -3.31
N ASN A 30 -26.22 27.03 -4.12
CA ASN A 30 -25.28 26.19 -4.85
C ASN A 30 -24.29 25.48 -3.91
N ALA A 31 -23.77 26.18 -2.90
CA ALA A 31 -22.91 25.59 -1.89
C ALA A 31 -23.62 24.47 -1.10
N GLN A 32 -24.88 24.69 -0.73
CA GLN A 32 -25.71 23.67 -0.08
C GLN A 32 -25.95 22.46 -0.99
N ALA A 33 -26.27 22.70 -2.27
CA ALA A 33 -26.48 21.61 -3.23
C ALA A 33 -25.23 20.75 -3.44
N GLU A 34 -24.04 21.36 -3.51
CA GLU A 34 -22.77 20.63 -3.58
C GLU A 34 -22.47 19.86 -2.29
N HIS A 35 -22.74 20.45 -1.13
CA HIS A 35 -22.64 19.75 0.15
C HIS A 35 -23.54 18.52 0.19
N ASP A 36 -24.81 18.65 -0.23
CA ASP A 36 -25.78 17.55 -0.23
C ASP A 36 -25.37 16.44 -1.21
N LYS A 37 -24.81 16.79 -2.37
CA LYS A 37 -24.22 15.81 -3.31
C LYS A 37 -23.06 15.04 -2.67
N LEU A 38 -22.18 15.72 -1.95
CA LEU A 38 -21.05 15.08 -1.26
C LEU A 38 -21.53 14.15 -0.15
N VAL A 39 -22.50 14.59 0.65
CA VAL A 39 -23.13 13.76 1.70
C VAL A 39 -23.79 12.53 1.09
N ALA A 40 -24.56 12.69 0.00
CA ALA A 40 -25.18 11.57 -0.72
C ALA A 40 -24.14 10.58 -1.26
N SER A 41 -23.04 11.08 -1.85
CA SER A 41 -21.94 10.22 -2.32
C SER A 41 -21.25 9.47 -1.19
N LEU A 42 -21.06 10.09 -0.02
CA LEU A 42 -20.48 9.44 1.15
C LEU A 42 -21.41 8.36 1.71
N LEU A 43 -22.72 8.63 1.80
CA LEU A 43 -23.70 7.65 2.25
C LEU A 43 -23.78 6.44 1.30
N ASP A 44 -23.69 6.64 -0.01
CA ASP A 44 -23.67 5.55 -0.98
C ASP A 44 -22.43 4.67 -0.81
N ARG A 45 -21.24 5.28 -0.66
CA ARG A 45 -19.98 4.55 -0.37
C ARG A 45 -20.07 3.74 0.91
N LEU A 46 -20.59 4.33 2.00
CA LEU A 46 -20.79 3.63 3.26
C LEU A 46 -21.81 2.48 3.13
N SER A 47 -22.86 2.64 2.33
CA SER A 47 -23.85 1.58 2.08
C SER A 47 -23.23 0.37 1.37
N VAL A 48 -22.35 0.61 0.39
CA VAL A 48 -21.60 -0.45 -0.30
C VAL A 48 -20.71 -1.21 0.68
N ASP A 49 -19.99 -0.50 1.56
CA ASP A 49 -19.11 -1.12 2.55
C ASP A 49 -19.89 -1.96 3.58
N VAL A 50 -21.02 -1.44 4.09
CA VAL A 50 -21.90 -2.19 5.01
C VAL A 50 -22.45 -3.46 4.34
N ARG A 51 -22.89 -3.38 3.09
CA ARG A 51 -23.35 -4.57 2.34
C ARG A 51 -22.22 -5.59 2.13
N ALA A 52 -21.00 -5.14 1.89
CA ALA A 52 -19.83 -6.01 1.77
C ALA A 52 -19.49 -6.70 3.10
N GLU A 53 -19.56 -5.97 4.22
CA GLU A 53 -19.40 -6.49 5.58
C GLU A 53 -20.44 -7.59 5.89
N GLN A 54 -21.71 -7.33 5.60
CA GLN A 54 -22.81 -8.29 5.80
C GLN A 54 -22.61 -9.57 4.99
N ARG A 55 -22.16 -9.47 3.73
CA ARG A 55 -21.84 -10.65 2.90
C ARG A 55 -20.70 -11.47 3.52
N ARG A 56 -19.62 -10.81 3.97
CA ARG A 56 -18.50 -11.47 4.64
C ARG A 56 -18.93 -12.14 5.94
N ALA A 57 -19.80 -11.51 6.73
CA ALA A 57 -20.34 -12.09 7.95
C ALA A 57 -21.18 -13.34 7.66
N LYS A 58 -22.03 -13.31 6.63
CA LYS A 58 -22.83 -14.46 6.18
C LYS A 58 -21.96 -15.63 5.71
N ASP A 59 -20.86 -15.35 5.00
CA ASP A 59 -19.92 -16.38 4.57
C ASP A 59 -19.15 -17.00 5.74
N ARG A 60 -18.78 -16.20 6.76
CA ARG A 60 -18.19 -16.73 8.01
C ARG A 60 -19.17 -17.63 8.74
N ALA A 61 -20.44 -17.25 8.83
CA ALA A 61 -21.48 -18.07 9.45
C ALA A 61 -21.69 -19.40 8.71
N ARG A 62 -21.71 -19.39 7.37
CA ARG A 62 -21.77 -20.61 6.54
C ARG A 62 -20.57 -21.52 6.76
N LYS A 63 -19.36 -20.97 6.81
CA LYS A 63 -18.13 -21.75 7.07
C LYS A 63 -18.12 -22.34 8.48
N ALA A 64 -18.62 -21.62 9.48
CA ALA A 64 -18.75 -22.13 10.83
C ALA A 64 -19.75 -23.29 10.90
N ALA A 65 -20.91 -23.16 10.24
CA ALA A 65 -21.93 -24.21 10.19
C ALA A 65 -21.51 -25.44 9.36
N GLY A 66 -20.71 -25.26 8.29
CA GLY A 66 -20.20 -26.37 7.48
C GLY A 66 -19.03 -27.13 8.14
N LYS A 67 -18.43 -26.58 9.20
CA LYS A 67 -17.31 -27.21 9.92
C LYS A 67 -17.75 -28.10 11.08
N SER A 68 -19.02 -28.02 11.50
CA SER A 68 -19.66 -29.12 12.24
C SER A 68 -20.03 -30.19 11.22
N GLY A 69 -19.14 -31.15 11.00
CA GLY A 69 -19.34 -32.31 10.12
C GLY A 69 -20.45 -33.23 10.61
N ILE A 70 -21.69 -32.77 10.60
CA ILE A 70 -22.87 -33.63 10.59
C ILE A 70 -23.20 -33.82 9.11
N PRO A 71 -22.87 -34.98 8.51
CA PRO A 71 -23.23 -35.25 7.12
C PRO A 71 -24.74 -35.12 7.00
N ARG A 72 -25.18 -34.26 6.08
CA ARG A 72 -26.58 -34.05 5.73
C ARG A 72 -27.05 -35.20 4.84
N ASN A 73 -26.95 -36.42 5.36
CA ASN A 73 -27.59 -37.60 4.80
C ASN A 73 -28.67 -38.01 5.79
N SER A 74 -29.85 -38.35 5.28
CA SER A 74 -30.99 -38.97 5.97
C SER A 74 -32.10 -38.02 6.45
N ALA A 75 -32.88 -37.55 5.49
CA ALA A 75 -34.35 -37.65 5.51
C ALA A 75 -34.72 -37.84 4.02
N GLU A 76 -35.41 -38.87 3.56
CA GLU A 76 -36.61 -39.45 4.13
C GLU A 76 -36.92 -40.79 3.40
N THR A 77 -36.71 -41.91 4.08
CA THR A 77 -37.42 -43.18 3.78
C THR A 77 -37.55 -43.89 5.11
N VAL A 78 -38.72 -43.72 5.74
CA VAL A 78 -39.09 -44.42 6.96
C VAL A 78 -39.98 -45.58 6.51
N GLU A 79 -39.38 -46.75 6.35
CA GLU A 79 -40.10 -48.02 6.35
C GLU A 79 -39.58 -48.83 7.55
N ALA A 80 -40.53 -49.35 8.32
CA ALA A 80 -40.35 -49.92 9.64
C ALA A 80 -39.53 -51.22 9.61
N ALA A 81 -38.52 -51.34 10.48
CA ALA A 81 -37.99 -52.63 10.90
C ALA A 81 -37.29 -52.53 12.27
N GLU A 82 -37.53 -53.55 13.08
CA GLU A 82 -37.25 -53.72 14.51
C GLU A 82 -35.77 -53.63 14.94
N PRO A 83 -35.50 -53.34 16.23
CA PRO A 83 -34.16 -53.28 16.78
C PRO A 83 -33.61 -54.69 17.04
N LYS A 84 -32.54 -55.07 16.35
CA LYS A 84 -31.74 -56.25 16.67
C LYS A 84 -30.44 -55.83 17.35
N GLU A 85 -30.31 -56.20 18.62
CA GLU A 85 -29.09 -56.14 19.41
C GLU A 85 -27.89 -56.73 18.66
N ARG A 86 -26.75 -56.03 18.68
CA ARG A 86 -25.44 -56.65 18.45
C ARG A 86 -24.29 -55.89 19.13
N SER A 87 -23.44 -56.70 19.74
CA SER A 87 -22.33 -56.50 20.68
C SER A 87 -21.24 -55.46 20.36
N PRO A 88 -20.42 -55.08 21.37
CA PRO A 88 -19.27 -54.21 21.22
C PRO A 88 -18.01 -54.97 20.77
N GLU A 89 -17.16 -54.33 19.97
CA GLU A 89 -15.84 -54.85 19.54
C GLU A 89 -14.86 -53.67 19.29
N PRO A 90 -13.52 -53.89 19.26
CA PRO A 90 -12.53 -53.38 20.24
C PRO A 90 -11.63 -52.23 19.72
N PRO A 91 -10.76 -51.63 20.57
CA PRO A 91 -9.90 -50.50 20.19
C PRO A 91 -8.76 -50.89 19.24
N LYS A 92 -8.63 -50.15 18.13
CA LYS A 92 -7.50 -50.28 17.19
C LYS A 92 -6.27 -49.51 17.67
N GLU A 93 -5.39 -50.26 18.30
CA GLU A 93 -3.97 -50.46 18.00
C GLU A 93 -3.11 -49.32 17.39
N ASN A 94 -2.00 -49.09 18.11
CA ASN A 94 -0.88 -48.19 17.85
C ASN A 94 -0.22 -48.38 16.47
N THR A 95 0.12 -47.27 15.81
CA THR A 95 1.12 -47.25 14.73
C THR A 95 2.39 -46.53 15.23
N PRO A 96 3.58 -47.17 15.23
CA PRO A 96 4.81 -46.52 15.67
C PRO A 96 5.33 -45.48 14.66
N ILE A 97 5.73 -44.34 15.19
CA ILE A 97 6.47 -43.28 14.47
C ILE A 97 7.92 -43.76 14.24
N PRO A 98 8.46 -43.74 13.01
CA PRO A 98 9.87 -44.03 12.78
C PRO A 98 10.78 -42.88 13.26
N PRO A 99 11.94 -43.17 13.87
CA PRO A 99 12.88 -42.15 14.33
C PRO A 99 13.64 -41.51 13.16
N LEU A 100 13.54 -40.18 13.05
CA LEU A 100 14.40 -39.38 12.18
C LEU A 100 15.83 -39.38 12.74
N LYS A 101 16.73 -40.04 12.01
CA LYS A 101 18.17 -40.09 12.25
C LYS A 101 18.76 -38.68 12.28
N GLY A 102 19.59 -38.44 13.28
CA GLY A 102 20.54 -37.33 13.33
C GLY A 102 21.62 -37.45 12.26
N GLY A 103 22.03 -36.29 11.75
CA GLY A 103 23.21 -36.09 10.93
C GLY A 103 23.92 -34.84 11.44
N THR A 104 25.10 -35.07 11.99
CA THR A 104 26.05 -34.14 12.59
C THR A 104 26.56 -33.06 11.64
N SER A 105 26.82 -31.87 12.19
CA SER A 105 27.70 -30.83 11.62
C SER A 105 29.10 -31.37 11.27
N PRO A 106 29.92 -30.61 10.52
CA PRO A 106 30.90 -29.78 11.22
C PRO A 106 31.14 -28.40 10.60
N ALA A 107 31.79 -27.57 11.42
CA ALA A 107 32.26 -26.23 11.15
C ALA A 107 33.30 -26.17 10.01
N GLU A 108 33.30 -25.07 9.26
CA GLU A 108 34.55 -24.47 8.81
C GLU A 108 34.48 -22.94 8.95
N ALA A 109 35.56 -22.44 9.53
CA ALA A 109 35.87 -21.05 9.78
C ALA A 109 36.43 -20.40 8.49
N GLY A 110 36.02 -19.17 8.23
CA GLY A 110 36.57 -18.33 7.18
C GLY A 110 36.52 -16.88 7.64
N ASP A 111 37.47 -16.52 8.48
CA ASP A 111 37.74 -15.18 9.01
C ASP A 111 38.62 -14.45 7.99
N LEU A 112 38.08 -13.46 7.29
CA LEU A 112 38.87 -12.42 6.62
C LEU A 112 38.21 -11.06 6.86
N ALA A 113 38.89 -10.31 7.71
CA ALA A 113 38.59 -8.95 8.11
C ALA A 113 38.68 -7.97 6.94
N GLY A 114 37.77 -6.99 6.95
CA GLY A 114 37.91 -5.77 6.18
C GLY A 114 36.58 -5.08 5.91
N GLU A 115 36.01 -4.39 6.91
CA GLU A 115 35.71 -2.95 6.80
C GLU A 115 34.90 -2.42 7.99
N VAL A 116 35.14 -1.15 8.26
CA VAL A 116 34.79 -0.39 9.46
C VAL A 116 33.30 -0.03 9.44
N GLY A 117 32.57 -0.31 10.53
CA GLY A 117 31.53 0.65 10.97
C GLY A 117 30.06 0.23 11.11
N SER A 118 29.67 -0.98 11.54
CA SER A 118 28.43 -1.18 12.33
C SER A 118 28.21 -2.66 12.67
N ASN A 119 28.58 -3.07 13.88
CA ASN A 119 28.26 -4.40 14.43
C ASN A 119 26.77 -4.49 14.84
N ARG A 120 25.84 -4.33 13.88
CA ARG A 120 24.45 -4.77 14.06
C ARG A 120 24.33 -6.16 13.47
N HIS A 121 24.05 -7.15 14.32
CA HIS A 121 23.72 -8.52 13.91
C HIS A 121 22.75 -8.47 12.72
N PRO A 122 22.97 -9.21 11.61
CA PRO A 122 22.15 -9.11 10.40
C PRO A 122 20.67 -9.37 10.69
N GLU A 123 20.39 -10.21 11.69
CA GLU A 123 19.02 -10.45 12.16
C GLU A 123 18.34 -9.22 12.79
N LYS A 124 19.08 -8.39 13.53
CA LYS A 124 18.55 -7.12 14.09
C LYS A 124 18.25 -6.13 12.97
N GLN A 125 19.08 -6.10 11.93
CA GLN A 125 18.82 -5.25 10.75
C GLN A 125 17.54 -5.69 10.03
N ILE A 126 17.32 -7.01 9.85
CA ILE A 126 16.11 -7.52 9.19
C ILE A 126 14.84 -7.17 9.98
N THR A 127 14.87 -7.25 11.32
CA THR A 127 13.70 -6.86 12.13
C THR A 127 13.39 -5.37 12.02
N ASP A 128 14.43 -4.53 11.91
CA ASP A 128 14.28 -3.08 11.73
C ASP A 128 13.66 -2.79 10.35
N TRP A 129 14.22 -3.38 9.28
CA TRP A 129 13.67 -3.29 7.92
C TRP A 129 12.24 -3.80 7.82
N ALA A 130 11.95 -4.96 8.43
CA ALA A 130 10.60 -5.51 8.44
C ALA A 130 9.62 -4.59 9.16
N SER A 131 10.06 -3.86 10.18
CA SER A 131 9.22 -2.87 10.89
C SER A 131 8.96 -1.65 10.01
N GLU A 132 10.00 -1.08 9.40
CA GLU A 132 9.88 0.04 8.48
C GLU A 132 8.93 -0.27 7.31
N ILE A 133 9.13 -1.43 6.68
CA ILE A 133 8.25 -1.90 5.59
C ILE A 133 6.81 -2.07 6.07
N TRP A 134 6.63 -2.62 7.27
CA TRP A 134 5.31 -2.83 7.83
C TRP A 134 4.56 -1.53 8.08
N ASP A 135 5.25 -0.47 8.48
CA ASP A 135 4.63 0.80 8.87
C ASP A 135 4.05 1.57 7.68
N PHE A 136 4.73 1.59 6.53
CA PHE A 136 4.19 2.23 5.32
C PHE A 136 3.20 1.34 4.54
N CYS A 137 3.14 0.04 4.81
CA CYS A 137 2.23 -0.86 4.11
C CYS A 137 0.75 -0.57 4.44
N PRO A 138 -0.13 -0.47 3.42
CA PRO A 138 -1.56 -0.25 3.64
C PRO A 138 -2.17 -1.37 4.49
N SER A 139 -3.14 -1.03 5.34
CA SER A 139 -3.74 -1.95 6.30
C SER A 139 -4.32 -3.22 5.65
N ILE A 140 -4.86 -3.11 4.43
CA ILE A 140 -5.40 -4.24 3.66
C ILE A 140 -4.30 -5.21 3.24
N ALA A 141 -3.14 -4.72 2.81
CA ALA A 141 -2.00 -5.56 2.46
C ALA A 141 -1.42 -6.25 3.71
N ARG A 142 -1.37 -5.52 4.84
CA ARG A 142 -0.98 -6.08 6.15
C ARG A 142 -1.89 -7.21 6.60
N ARG A 143 -3.22 -7.12 6.40
CA ARG A 143 -4.16 -8.21 6.74
C ARG A 143 -3.93 -9.50 5.96
N ARG A 144 -3.25 -9.44 4.81
CA ARG A 144 -2.94 -10.58 3.94
C ARG A 144 -1.56 -11.18 4.24
N SER A 145 -0.83 -10.62 5.19
CA SER A 145 0.54 -11.00 5.55
C SER A 145 0.66 -11.08 7.07
N SER A 146 1.73 -11.69 7.55
CA SER A 146 2.21 -11.46 8.92
C SER A 146 3.57 -10.78 8.89
N LYS A 147 3.94 -10.11 9.98
CA LYS A 147 5.29 -9.52 10.14
C LYS A 147 6.37 -10.61 10.11
N ALA A 148 6.09 -11.76 10.72
CA ALA A 148 6.96 -12.93 10.69
C ALA A 148 7.18 -13.50 9.28
N ASP A 149 6.15 -13.53 8.44
CA ASP A 149 6.29 -13.97 7.04
C ASP A 149 7.08 -12.98 6.21
N LEU A 150 6.93 -11.68 6.49
CA LEU A 150 7.74 -10.63 5.86
C LEU A 150 9.21 -10.78 6.25
N GLU A 151 9.53 -10.97 7.53
CA GLU A 151 10.91 -11.22 7.99
C GLU A 151 11.53 -12.46 7.33
N ARG A 152 10.77 -13.55 7.21
CA ARG A 152 11.22 -14.76 6.49
C ARG A 152 11.48 -14.48 5.02
N ALA A 153 10.62 -13.68 4.38
CA ALA A 153 10.79 -13.29 2.99
C ALA A 153 12.04 -12.41 2.80
N LEU A 154 12.27 -11.43 3.68
CA LEU A 154 13.47 -10.57 3.65
C LEU A 154 14.75 -11.36 3.92
N ARG A 155 14.75 -12.27 4.89
CA ARG A 155 15.87 -13.22 5.08
C ARG A 155 16.16 -14.03 3.83
N SER A 156 15.11 -14.46 3.14
CA SER A 156 15.26 -15.23 1.90
C SER A 156 15.78 -14.36 0.76
N ALA A 157 15.35 -13.10 0.66
CA ALA A 157 15.85 -12.14 -0.31
C ALA A 157 17.34 -11.83 -0.09
N LEU A 158 17.74 -11.56 1.16
CA LEU A 158 19.13 -11.34 1.52
C LEU A 158 20.02 -12.55 1.18
N LYS A 159 19.53 -13.77 1.44
CA LYS A 159 20.21 -15.01 1.04
C LYS A 159 20.37 -15.17 -0.47
N ARG A 160 19.51 -14.52 -1.27
CA ARG A 160 19.60 -14.49 -2.74
C ARG A 160 20.50 -13.35 -3.24
N GLY A 161 21.09 -12.56 -2.34
CA GLY A 161 21.96 -11.43 -2.69
C GLY A 161 21.21 -10.15 -3.04
N GLN A 162 19.92 -10.06 -2.71
CA GLN A 162 19.11 -8.87 -2.97
C GLN A 162 19.41 -7.78 -1.95
N ASP A 163 19.47 -6.53 -2.42
CA ASP A 163 19.61 -5.36 -1.55
C ASP A 163 18.27 -5.03 -0.87
N LEU A 164 18.30 -4.88 0.46
CA LEU A 164 17.10 -4.58 1.25
C LEU A 164 16.60 -3.15 1.00
N ALA A 165 17.48 -2.21 0.64
CA ALA A 165 17.07 -0.85 0.31
C ALA A 165 16.30 -0.83 -1.02
N ALA A 166 16.83 -1.47 -2.07
CA ALA A 166 16.14 -1.70 -3.34
C ALA A 166 14.76 -2.36 -3.17
N VAL A 167 14.69 -3.45 -2.38
CA VAL A 167 13.43 -4.13 -2.04
C VAL A 167 12.43 -3.15 -1.41
N THR A 168 12.89 -2.31 -0.49
CA THR A 168 12.04 -1.36 0.23
C THR A 168 11.52 -0.26 -0.69
N GLU A 169 12.37 0.25 -1.58
CA GLU A 169 11.99 1.27 -2.57
C GLU A 169 11.00 0.72 -3.59
N GLY A 170 11.25 -0.46 -4.16
CA GLY A 170 10.32 -1.13 -5.07
C GLY A 170 8.96 -1.42 -4.42
N LEU A 171 8.95 -1.77 -3.12
CA LEU A 171 7.69 -1.91 -2.37
C LEU A 171 6.97 -0.58 -2.17
N ARG A 172 7.68 0.51 -1.88
CA ARG A 172 7.07 1.85 -1.77
C ARG A 172 6.46 2.28 -3.10
N ALA A 173 7.20 2.11 -4.19
CA ALA A 173 6.73 2.40 -5.54
C ALA A 173 5.50 1.56 -5.90
N TYR A 174 5.52 0.26 -5.59
CA TYR A 174 4.37 -0.62 -5.78
C TYR A 174 3.12 -0.11 -5.05
N TYR A 175 3.18 0.20 -3.76
CA TYR A 175 2.01 0.69 -3.03
C TYR A 175 1.61 2.14 -3.37
N ALA A 176 2.49 2.90 -4.00
CA ALA A 176 2.17 4.18 -4.62
C ALA A 176 1.52 4.02 -6.01
N SER A 177 1.73 2.89 -6.68
CA SER A 177 1.26 2.66 -8.05
C SER A 177 -0.28 2.72 -8.15
N PRO A 178 -0.82 3.12 -9.32
CA PRO A 178 -2.26 3.10 -9.58
C PRO A 178 -2.87 1.71 -9.40
N ASP A 179 -2.13 0.66 -9.78
CA ASP A 179 -2.59 -0.73 -9.71
C ASP A 179 -2.79 -1.20 -8.28
N ALA A 180 -1.89 -0.85 -7.37
CA ALA A 180 -2.02 -1.19 -5.96
C ALA A 180 -3.06 -0.32 -5.24
N ARG A 181 -3.30 0.92 -5.70
CA ARG A 181 -4.28 1.85 -5.12
C ARG A 181 -5.70 1.65 -5.65
N LYS A 182 -5.86 0.93 -6.75
CA LYS A 182 -7.15 0.62 -7.36
C LYS A 182 -8.10 -0.03 -6.33
N ASP A 183 -9.36 0.38 -6.36
CA ASP A 183 -10.43 -0.14 -5.49
C ASP A 183 -10.06 -0.06 -4.00
N ASN A 184 -9.53 1.08 -3.55
CA ASN A 184 -9.07 1.31 -2.17
C ASN A 184 -8.06 0.26 -1.70
N CYS A 185 -7.10 -0.11 -2.54
CA CYS A 185 -6.11 -1.15 -2.27
C CYS A 185 -6.69 -2.55 -2.02
N GLN A 186 -7.94 -2.81 -2.43
CA GLN A 186 -8.58 -4.12 -2.24
C GLN A 186 -7.78 -5.25 -2.88
N PHE A 187 -7.10 -4.99 -4.00
CA PHE A 187 -6.32 -5.98 -4.75
C PHE A 187 -4.81 -5.94 -4.47
N ALA A 188 -4.36 -5.04 -3.59
CA ALA A 188 -2.97 -4.96 -3.20
C ALA A 188 -2.47 -6.31 -2.63
N LYS A 189 -1.32 -6.75 -3.12
CA LYS A 189 -0.69 -7.99 -2.65
C LYS A 189 -0.06 -7.76 -1.28
N GLY A 190 0.05 -8.82 -0.48
CA GLY A 190 0.73 -8.75 0.81
C GLY A 190 2.24 -8.53 0.62
N PRO A 191 2.90 -7.78 1.52
CA PRO A 191 4.32 -7.45 1.35
C PRO A 191 5.22 -8.69 1.28
N HIS A 192 4.96 -9.74 2.06
CA HIS A 192 5.73 -10.99 1.97
C HIS A 192 5.62 -11.67 0.60
N VAL A 193 4.47 -11.57 -0.09
CA VAL A 193 4.27 -12.16 -1.43
C VAL A 193 5.06 -11.38 -2.48
N MET A 194 5.08 -10.05 -2.35
CA MET A 194 5.84 -9.18 -3.23
C MET A 194 7.34 -9.48 -3.13
N VAL A 195 7.88 -9.54 -1.91
CA VAL A 195 9.30 -9.87 -1.65
C VAL A 195 9.64 -11.30 -2.09
N ARG A 196 8.78 -12.28 -1.78
CA ARG A 196 9.05 -13.69 -2.07
C ARG A 196 9.12 -13.97 -3.57
N ASN A 197 8.25 -13.34 -4.35
CA ASN A 197 8.15 -13.56 -5.79
C ASN A 197 8.90 -12.51 -6.62
N GLU A 198 9.72 -11.67 -5.98
CA GLU A 198 10.52 -10.62 -6.63
C GLU A 198 9.69 -9.68 -7.52
N ARG A 199 8.39 -9.57 -7.22
CA ARG A 199 7.47 -8.72 -7.98
C ARG A 199 7.67 -7.24 -7.73
N TRP A 200 8.47 -6.90 -6.72
CA TRP A 200 8.84 -5.53 -6.39
C TRP A 200 9.84 -4.96 -7.41
N GLU A 201 10.65 -5.81 -8.07
CA GLU A 201 11.63 -5.39 -9.09
C GLU A 201 10.95 -4.68 -10.27
N ALA A 202 9.74 -5.11 -10.65
CA ALA A 202 8.97 -4.44 -11.71
C ALA A 202 8.52 -3.01 -11.37
N TYR A 203 8.64 -2.61 -10.10
CA TYR A 203 8.31 -1.28 -9.59
C TYR A 203 9.52 -0.59 -8.99
N GLU A 204 10.66 -1.26 -8.90
CA GLU A 204 11.93 -0.58 -8.75
C GLU A 204 12.00 0.33 -9.96
N ALA A 205 11.97 1.64 -9.71
CA ALA A 205 12.11 2.59 -10.79
C ALA A 205 13.40 2.21 -11.50
N GLU A 206 13.34 1.88 -12.80
CA GLU A 206 14.55 1.93 -13.61
C GLU A 206 15.21 3.25 -13.22
N PRO A 207 16.46 3.24 -12.74
CA PRO A 207 17.14 4.48 -12.43
C PRO A 207 17.06 5.27 -13.72
N ASP A 208 16.24 6.33 -13.71
CA ASP A 208 16.00 7.19 -14.85
C ASP A 208 17.39 7.42 -15.47
N PRO A 209 17.65 7.12 -16.76
CA PRO A 209 18.99 7.29 -17.33
C PRO A 209 19.51 8.73 -17.17
N VAL A 210 18.63 9.67 -16.83
CA VAL A 210 18.94 11.05 -16.43
C VAL A 210 19.57 11.15 -15.03
N SER A 211 19.23 10.27 -14.08
CA SER A 211 19.78 10.25 -12.72
C SER A 211 21.23 9.74 -12.64
N GLN A 212 21.72 9.02 -13.66
CA GLN A 212 23.14 8.64 -13.75
C GLN A 212 24.01 9.68 -14.46
N LEU A 213 23.42 10.73 -15.05
CA LEU A 213 24.14 11.73 -15.82
C LEU A 213 24.34 13.08 -15.10
N VAL A 214 23.79 13.27 -13.88
CA VAL A 214 23.80 14.59 -13.24
C VAL A 214 24.05 14.50 -11.74
N GLU A 215 25.25 14.06 -11.37
CA GLU A 215 25.77 14.34 -10.03
C GLU A 215 26.53 15.69 -9.95
N GLU A 216 26.64 16.47 -11.04
CA GLU A 216 27.32 17.79 -10.96
C GLU A 216 26.62 19.01 -11.55
N ASP A 217 25.48 18.90 -12.28
CA ASP A 217 24.84 20.12 -12.80
C ASP A 217 23.44 20.38 -12.19
N PRO A 218 23.28 21.37 -11.30
CA PRO A 218 21.98 21.71 -10.71
C PRO A 218 21.04 22.43 -11.69
N TRP A 219 21.49 22.81 -12.89
CA TRP A 219 20.72 23.64 -13.82
C TRP A 219 19.55 22.94 -14.53
N PRO A 220 19.69 21.72 -15.08
CA PRO A 220 18.60 21.06 -15.81
C PRO A 220 17.32 20.93 -14.98
N ARG A 221 17.46 20.57 -13.71
CA ARG A 221 16.33 20.44 -12.79
C ARG A 221 15.65 21.78 -12.48
N ARG A 222 16.44 22.83 -12.24
CA ARG A 222 15.93 24.19 -11.95
C ARG A 222 15.16 24.76 -13.15
N LEU A 223 15.68 24.52 -14.36
CA LEU A 223 15.08 24.99 -15.60
C LEU A 223 13.79 24.25 -15.94
N LEU A 224 13.77 22.92 -15.77
CA LEU A 224 12.55 22.13 -15.94
C LEU A 224 11.43 22.58 -14.97
N GLN A 225 11.81 22.91 -13.74
CA GLN A 225 10.86 23.39 -12.73
C GLN A 225 10.34 24.80 -13.06
N TRP A 226 11.17 25.67 -13.62
CA TRP A 226 10.76 26.97 -14.12
C TRP A 226 9.78 26.85 -15.29
N GLU A 227 10.09 26.01 -16.28
CA GLU A 227 9.27 25.82 -17.47
C GLU A 227 7.89 25.24 -17.13
N ARG A 228 7.84 24.20 -16.29
CA ARG A 228 6.59 23.49 -15.97
C ARG A 228 5.69 24.20 -14.99
N ALA A 229 6.27 24.90 -14.01
CA ALA A 229 5.52 25.41 -12.86
C ALA A 229 5.64 26.93 -12.65
N ALA A 230 6.39 27.64 -13.50
CA ALA A 230 6.74 29.05 -13.32
C ALA A 230 7.29 29.36 -11.91
N TYR A 231 7.92 28.36 -11.28
CA TYR A 231 8.44 28.42 -9.93
C TYR A 231 9.96 28.56 -9.95
N TRP A 232 10.49 29.48 -9.14
CA TRP A 232 11.92 29.72 -9.01
C TRP A 232 12.26 30.00 -7.55
N ASN A 233 13.18 29.23 -6.97
CA ASN A 233 13.67 29.51 -5.64
C ASN A 233 14.63 30.72 -5.69
N SER A 234 14.42 31.70 -4.81
CA SER A 234 15.26 32.89 -4.67
C SER A 234 16.73 32.57 -4.35
N GLU A 235 17.01 31.42 -3.73
CA GLU A 235 18.37 30.96 -3.42
C GLU A 235 19.16 30.54 -4.67
N TRP A 236 18.49 30.28 -5.80
CA TRP A 236 19.15 29.91 -7.07
C TRP A 236 19.67 31.13 -7.85
N GLY A 237 19.46 32.34 -7.34
CA GLY A 237 19.82 33.59 -7.99
C GLY A 237 18.69 34.15 -8.87
N PRO A 238 18.99 35.16 -9.71
CA PRO A 238 18.00 35.78 -10.59
C PRO A 238 17.38 34.77 -11.55
N LYS A 239 16.09 34.94 -11.87
CA LYS A 239 15.35 34.08 -12.81
C LYS A 239 15.95 34.15 -14.22
N PRO A 240 15.77 33.11 -15.07
CA PRO A 240 16.14 33.19 -16.48
C PRO A 240 15.50 34.42 -17.14
N GLY A 241 16.29 35.20 -17.88
CA GLY A 241 15.85 36.44 -18.54
C GLY A 241 15.89 37.71 -17.68
N LYS A 242 16.36 37.65 -16.43
CA LYS A 242 16.60 38.85 -15.59
C LYS A 242 18.10 39.21 -15.51
N PRO A 243 18.45 40.50 -15.30
CA PRO A 243 19.83 40.92 -15.12
C PRO A 243 20.49 40.14 -13.96
N GLY A 244 21.69 39.60 -14.19
CA GLY A 244 22.46 38.84 -13.20
C GLY A 244 22.20 37.33 -13.14
N TYR A 245 21.38 36.78 -14.05
CA TYR A 245 21.24 35.33 -14.22
C TYR A 245 22.60 34.68 -14.57
N ARG A 246 22.94 33.57 -13.89
CA ARG A 246 24.23 32.86 -14.04
C ARG A 246 24.10 31.41 -14.57
N GLY A 247 22.95 31.04 -15.13
CA GLY A 247 22.76 29.70 -15.67
C GLY A 247 23.07 29.59 -17.17
N PRO A 248 22.92 28.39 -17.75
CA PRO A 248 23.15 28.14 -19.16
C PRO A 248 22.34 29.09 -20.05
N PRO A 249 22.88 29.52 -21.19
CA PRO A 249 22.17 30.39 -22.12
C PRO A 249 20.91 29.69 -22.64
N LEU A 250 19.77 30.39 -22.57
CA LEU A 250 18.46 29.85 -22.99
C LEU A 250 18.42 29.37 -24.45
N ALA A 251 19.35 29.84 -25.28
CA ALA A 251 19.48 29.46 -26.69
C ALA A 251 19.98 28.02 -26.91
N GLU A 252 20.74 27.44 -25.96
CA GLU A 252 21.25 26.06 -26.06
C GLU A 252 20.21 24.99 -25.65
N LEU A 253 19.06 25.39 -25.13
CA LEU A 253 18.00 24.50 -24.65
C LEU A 253 16.86 24.30 -25.65
N ALA A 254 16.90 24.99 -26.79
CA ALA A 254 15.87 24.94 -27.84
C ALA A 254 16.31 24.14 -29.08
N ALA A 255 17.46 23.46 -29.01
CA ALA A 255 17.97 22.54 -30.04
C ALA A 255 17.73 21.09 -29.62
#